data_AF-K4LIR9-F1
#
_entry.id   AF-K4LIR9-F1
#
_cell.length_a   1.000
_cell.length_b   1.000
_cell.length_c   1.000
_cell.angle_alpha   90.00
_cell.angle_beta   90.00
_cell.angle_gamma   90.00
#
_symmetry.space_group_name_H-M   'P 1'
#
loop_
_entity.id
_entity.type
_entity.pdbx_description
1 polymer ?
#
loop_
_entity_poly.entity_id
_entity_poly.type
_entity_poly.pdbx_seq_one_letter_code
_entity_poly.pdbx_strand_id
1 'polypeptide(L)'
;MPLTVGELEFRKGLAASSGPVLEKRAVNVLFEEKVLLNEALKRKMLHTPEEVDAYLAWEKKEYQTNPEYRAGVDLMIKEWRLSETEYWEEYEWYNAFRITMCDKLYKAVIKEAEEAGQLLKPDKSGVITPEIREARESYWNRYTLELKRKANVLVDQDVVKELKFDWNFQR
;
A
#
# COMPACT_ATOMS: atom_id res chain seq x y z
N MET A 1 10.35 -4.75 -10.94
CA MET A 1 9.79 -6.03 -10.45
C MET A 1 8.54 -6.34 -11.25
N PRO A 2 8.31 -7.60 -11.63
CA PRO A 2 7.08 -8.00 -12.31
C PRO A 2 5.87 -7.89 -11.38
N LEU A 3 4.70 -7.71 -12.00
CA LEU A 3 3.39 -7.84 -11.37
C LEU A 3 2.92 -9.28 -11.50
N THR A 4 2.45 -9.86 -10.41
CA THR A 4 1.92 -11.23 -10.43
C THR A 4 0.39 -11.26 -10.45
N VAL A 5 -0.18 -12.37 -10.90
CA VAL A 5 -1.64 -12.59 -10.89
C VAL A 5 -2.18 -12.56 -9.46
N GLY A 6 -1.52 -13.20 -8.50
CA GLY A 6 -1.95 -13.22 -7.10
C GLY A 6 -2.03 -11.82 -6.47
N GLU A 7 -1.11 -10.91 -6.81
CA GLU A 7 -1.18 -9.52 -6.33
C GLU A 7 -2.35 -8.74 -6.95
N LEU A 8 -2.69 -9.03 -8.20
CA LEU A 8 -3.86 -8.45 -8.86
C LEU A 8 -5.15 -8.99 -8.26
N GLU A 9 -5.23 -10.30 -8.01
CA GLU A 9 -6.37 -10.94 -7.34
C GLU A 9 -6.58 -10.39 -5.94
N PHE A 10 -5.50 -10.26 -5.16
CA PHE A 10 -5.53 -9.60 -3.86
C PHE A 10 -6.11 -8.18 -3.94
N ARG A 11 -5.68 -7.38 -4.94
CA ARG A 11 -6.21 -6.03 -5.14
C ARG A 11 -7.66 -5.99 -5.60
N LYS A 12 -8.08 -6.95 -6.44
CA LYS A 12 -9.48 -7.11 -6.85
C LYS A 12 -10.35 -7.47 -5.64
N GLY A 13 -9.89 -8.35 -4.74
CA GLY A 13 -10.57 -8.69 -3.49
C GLY A 13 -10.82 -7.47 -2.60
N LEU A 14 -9.75 -6.69 -2.33
CA LEU A 14 -9.84 -5.44 -1.56
C LEU A 14 -10.79 -4.42 -2.18
N ALA A 15 -10.76 -4.30 -3.50
CA ALA A 15 -11.65 -3.43 -4.24
C ALA A 15 -13.12 -3.85 -4.06
N ALA A 16 -13.42 -5.15 -4.16
CA ALA A 16 -14.76 -5.70 -4.03
C ALA A 16 -15.35 -5.52 -2.63
N SER A 17 -14.55 -5.65 -1.56
CA SER A 17 -15.01 -5.43 -0.18
C SER A 17 -15.37 -3.97 0.12
N SER A 18 -14.88 -3.03 -0.69
CA SER A 18 -15.13 -1.58 -0.53
C SER A 18 -16.23 -1.04 -1.46
N GLY A 19 -16.96 -1.92 -2.17
CA GLY A 19 -18.04 -1.56 -3.11
C GLY A 19 -17.70 -1.89 -4.57
N PRO A 20 -18.58 -1.54 -5.53
CA PRO A 20 -18.34 -1.77 -6.95
C PRO A 20 -17.22 -0.86 -7.46
N VAL A 21 -15.99 -1.37 -7.41
CA VAL A 21 -14.81 -0.68 -7.90
C VAL A 21 -14.51 -1.17 -9.32
N LEU A 22 -14.28 -0.22 -10.24
CA LEU A 22 -13.80 -0.52 -11.59
C LEU A 22 -12.45 -1.25 -11.50
N GLU A 23 -12.30 -2.42 -12.13
CA GLU A 23 -11.07 -3.23 -12.15
C GLU A 23 -9.80 -2.40 -12.48
N LYS A 24 -9.96 -1.38 -13.33
CA LYS A 24 -8.93 -0.39 -13.66
C LYS A 24 -8.31 0.31 -12.43
N ARG A 25 -9.09 0.53 -11.37
CA ARG A 25 -8.59 1.13 -10.12
C ARG A 25 -7.67 0.15 -9.38
N ALA A 26 -8.05 -1.12 -9.25
CA ALA A 26 -7.23 -2.14 -8.58
C ALA A 26 -5.85 -2.26 -9.25
N VAL A 27 -5.83 -2.28 -10.58
CA VAL A 27 -4.61 -2.29 -11.40
C VAL A 27 -3.77 -1.02 -11.19
N ASN A 28 -4.38 0.16 -11.23
CA ASN A 28 -3.66 1.43 -11.04
C ASN A 28 -3.00 1.53 -9.66
N VAL A 29 -3.69 1.09 -8.61
CA VAL A 29 -3.13 1.07 -7.26
C VAL A 29 -1.96 0.07 -7.20
N LEU A 30 -2.12 -1.11 -7.80
CA LEU A 30 -1.04 -2.09 -7.83
C LEU A 30 0.21 -1.58 -8.58
N PHE A 31 0.04 -0.86 -9.69
CA PHE A 31 1.17 -0.20 -10.37
C PHE A 31 1.89 0.79 -9.48
N GLU A 32 1.14 1.64 -8.78
CA GLU A 32 1.70 2.64 -7.87
C GLU A 32 2.51 1.97 -6.76
N GLU A 33 2.04 0.86 -6.24
CA GLU A 33 2.73 0.14 -5.17
C GLU A 33 3.99 -0.54 -5.64
N LYS A 34 4.03 -1.05 -6.87
CA LYS A 34 5.29 -1.54 -7.45
C LYS A 34 6.30 -0.43 -7.63
N VAL A 35 5.85 0.78 -7.99
CA VAL A 35 6.72 1.95 -8.09
C VAL A 35 7.30 2.30 -6.72
N LEU A 36 6.45 2.36 -5.68
CA LEU A 36 6.88 2.66 -4.31
C LEU A 36 7.77 1.56 -3.73
N LEU A 37 7.45 0.29 -3.94
CA LEU A 37 8.28 -0.84 -3.49
C LEU A 37 9.66 -0.81 -4.15
N ASN A 38 9.73 -0.50 -5.44
CA ASN A 38 11.00 -0.37 -6.15
C ASN A 38 11.83 0.80 -5.60
N GLU A 39 11.19 1.89 -5.19
CA GLU A 39 11.87 3.01 -4.54
C GLU A 39 12.35 2.65 -3.13
N ALA A 40 11.52 2.00 -2.33
CA ALA A 40 11.91 1.50 -1.01
C ALA A 40 13.10 0.54 -1.11
N LEU A 41 13.12 -0.36 -2.11
CA LEU A 41 14.26 -1.23 -2.40
C LEU A 41 15.55 -0.44 -2.68
N LYS A 42 15.50 0.55 -3.59
CA LYS A 42 16.66 1.39 -3.92
C LYS A 42 17.20 2.13 -2.69
N ARG A 43 16.30 2.58 -1.82
CA ARG A 43 16.63 3.30 -0.58
C ARG A 43 16.96 2.38 0.59
N LYS A 44 16.91 1.05 0.40
CA LYS A 44 17.11 0.03 1.46
C LYS A 44 16.14 0.21 2.64
N MET A 45 14.90 0.56 2.33
CA MET A 45 13.81 0.85 3.27
C MET A 45 12.73 -0.24 3.27
N LEU A 46 13.08 -1.46 2.88
CA LEU A 46 12.20 -2.59 3.16
C LEU A 46 12.02 -2.73 4.68
N HIS A 47 10.85 -3.21 5.08
CA HIS A 47 10.65 -3.56 6.48
C HIS A 47 11.47 -4.81 6.83
N THR A 48 11.72 -4.99 8.12
CA THR A 48 12.18 -6.27 8.65
C THR A 48 10.98 -7.16 8.99
N PRO A 49 11.15 -8.49 9.06
CA PRO A 49 10.08 -9.39 9.52
C PRO A 49 9.48 -8.95 10.86
N GLU A 50 10.31 -8.46 11.78
CA GLU A 50 9.87 -8.02 13.11
C GLU A 50 8.95 -6.77 13.06
N GLU A 51 9.17 -5.87 12.09
CA GLU A 51 8.29 -4.71 11.89
C GLU A 51 6.90 -5.13 11.40
N VAL A 52 6.83 -6.16 10.54
CA VAL A 52 5.55 -6.73 10.06
C VAL A 52 4.87 -7.50 11.19
N ASP A 53 5.61 -8.32 11.93
CA ASP A 53 5.09 -9.08 13.07
C ASP A 53 4.54 -8.17 14.17
N ALA A 54 5.20 -7.04 14.44
CA ALA A 54 4.70 -6.04 15.39
C ALA A 54 3.38 -5.42 14.94
N TYR A 55 3.23 -5.12 13.64
CA TYR A 55 1.98 -4.64 13.07
C TYR A 55 0.88 -5.69 13.20
N LEU A 56 1.15 -6.94 12.80
CA LEU A 56 0.20 -8.05 12.90
C LEU A 56 -0.19 -8.37 14.34
N ALA A 57 0.73 -8.25 15.29
CA ALA A 57 0.44 -8.45 16.71
C ALA A 57 -0.55 -7.39 17.24
N TRP A 58 -0.44 -6.15 16.76
CA TRP A 58 -1.41 -5.10 17.06
C TRP A 58 -2.78 -5.40 16.44
N GLU A 59 -2.84 -5.74 15.14
CA GLU A 59 -4.09 -6.10 14.46
C GLU A 59 -4.79 -7.31 15.12
N LYS A 60 -4.02 -8.36 15.48
CA LYS A 60 -4.55 -9.53 16.20
C LYS A 60 -5.07 -9.18 17.59
N LYS A 61 -4.44 -8.21 18.27
CA LYS A 61 -4.94 -7.70 19.55
C LYS A 61 -6.25 -6.95 19.36
N GLU A 62 -6.35 -6.07 18.36
CA GLU A 62 -7.60 -5.39 18.02
C GLU A 62 -8.70 -6.39 17.68
N TYR A 63 -8.42 -7.41 16.89
CA TYR A 63 -9.34 -8.53 16.63
C TYR A 63 -9.84 -9.20 17.92
N GLN A 64 -8.96 -9.42 18.89
CA GLN A 64 -9.32 -10.04 20.17
C GLN A 64 -10.10 -9.11 21.11
N THR A 65 -9.92 -7.79 21.04
CA THR A 65 -10.46 -6.85 22.04
C THR A 65 -11.58 -5.96 21.52
N ASN A 66 -11.69 -5.76 20.21
CA ASN A 66 -12.63 -4.85 19.57
C ASN A 66 -13.68 -5.65 18.76
N PRO A 67 -14.94 -5.76 19.24
CA PRO A 67 -15.98 -6.53 18.57
C PRO A 67 -16.33 -6.02 17.16
N GLU A 68 -16.28 -4.71 16.92
CA GLU A 68 -16.58 -4.14 15.61
C GLU A 68 -15.49 -4.50 14.59
N TYR A 69 -14.23 -4.34 14.99
CA TYR A 69 -13.09 -4.75 14.16
C TYR A 69 -13.12 -6.26 13.86
N ARG A 70 -13.38 -7.08 14.88
CA ARG A 70 -13.54 -8.53 14.71
C ARG A 70 -14.63 -8.89 13.71
N ALA A 71 -15.80 -8.28 13.81
CA ALA A 71 -16.90 -8.52 12.88
C ALA A 71 -16.54 -8.15 11.43
N GLY A 72 -15.73 -7.11 11.24
CA GLY A 72 -15.19 -6.74 9.93
C GLY A 72 -14.24 -7.80 9.36
N VAL A 73 -13.31 -8.30 10.19
CA VAL A 73 -12.39 -9.38 9.81
C VAL A 73 -13.15 -10.68 9.51
N ASP A 74 -14.08 -11.09 10.38
CA ASP A 74 -14.91 -12.28 10.18
C ASP A 74 -15.71 -12.22 8.88
N LEU A 75 -16.23 -11.03 8.54
CA LEU A 75 -16.93 -10.80 7.27
C LEU A 75 -15.98 -10.97 6.08
N MET A 76 -14.76 -10.42 6.14
CA MET A 76 -13.77 -10.59 5.07
C MET A 76 -13.38 -12.07 4.88
N ILE A 77 -13.08 -12.78 5.98
CA ILE A 77 -12.77 -14.21 5.97
C ILE A 77 -13.90 -14.98 5.27
N LYS A 78 -15.16 -14.70 5.63
CA LYS A 78 -16.33 -15.35 5.05
C LYS A 78 -16.54 -15.03 3.57
N GLU A 79 -16.54 -13.75 3.20
CA GLU A 79 -16.82 -13.32 1.82
C GLU A 79 -15.74 -13.80 0.85
N TRP A 80 -14.50 -13.87 1.32
CA TRP A 80 -13.35 -14.26 0.49
C TRP A 80 -13.05 -15.76 0.59
N ARG A 81 -13.83 -16.49 1.40
CA ARG A 81 -13.72 -17.94 1.62
C ARG A 81 -12.32 -18.36 2.07
N LEU A 82 -11.72 -17.55 2.92
CA LEU A 82 -10.44 -17.84 3.56
C LEU A 82 -10.68 -18.62 4.85
N SER A 83 -9.70 -19.42 5.25
CA SER A 83 -9.53 -19.80 6.65
C SER A 83 -8.94 -18.63 7.45
N GLU A 84 -9.10 -18.68 8.77
CA GLU A 84 -8.45 -17.69 9.66
C GLU A 84 -6.91 -17.71 9.51
N THR A 85 -6.32 -18.87 9.27
CA THR A 85 -4.88 -19.01 9.00
C THR A 85 -4.50 -18.33 7.70
N GLU A 86 -5.18 -18.61 6.59
CA GLU A 86 -4.93 -17.95 5.29
C GLU A 86 -5.12 -16.43 5.40
N TYR A 87 -6.11 -15.98 6.18
CA TYR A 87 -6.30 -14.56 6.44
C TYR A 87 -5.09 -13.94 7.12
N TRP A 88 -4.59 -14.49 8.24
CA TRP A 88 -3.51 -13.87 8.99
C TRP A 88 -2.12 -14.06 8.36
N GLU A 89 -1.85 -15.25 7.81
CA GLU A 89 -0.51 -15.63 7.37
C GLU A 89 -0.22 -15.26 5.91
N GLU A 90 -1.25 -15.16 5.07
CA GLU A 90 -1.07 -14.81 3.67
C GLU A 90 -1.61 -13.41 3.38
N TYR A 91 -2.90 -13.20 3.64
CA TYR A 91 -3.59 -11.96 3.26
C TYR A 91 -3.11 -10.77 4.10
N GLU A 92 -3.30 -10.83 5.42
CA GLU A 92 -2.99 -9.72 6.31
C GLU A 92 -1.47 -9.55 6.42
N TRP A 93 -0.69 -10.62 6.32
CA TRP A 93 0.77 -10.50 6.23
C TRP A 93 1.18 -9.67 5.02
N TYR A 94 0.65 -9.96 3.82
CA TYR A 94 0.96 -9.18 2.63
C TYR A 94 0.44 -7.73 2.77
N ASN A 95 -0.74 -7.54 3.36
CA ASN A 95 -1.28 -6.21 3.63
C ASN A 95 -0.37 -5.40 4.58
N ALA A 96 0.05 -6.00 5.69
CA ALA A 96 0.96 -5.42 6.67
C ALA A 96 2.32 -5.10 6.05
N PHE A 97 2.89 -6.02 5.24
CA PHE A 97 4.11 -5.81 4.44
C PHE A 97 4.01 -4.50 3.64
N ARG A 98 2.88 -4.29 2.95
CA ARG A 98 2.66 -3.15 2.05
C ARG A 98 2.48 -1.85 2.82
N ILE A 99 1.63 -1.87 3.85
CA ILE A 99 1.32 -0.68 4.67
C ILE A 99 2.57 -0.20 5.39
N THR A 100 3.29 -1.10 6.06
CA THR A 100 4.50 -0.75 6.81
C THR A 100 5.62 -0.23 5.90
N MET A 101 5.82 -0.85 4.73
CA MET A 101 6.79 -0.37 3.74
C MET A 101 6.44 1.03 3.24
N CYS A 102 5.18 1.27 2.85
CA CYS A 102 4.74 2.58 2.39
C CYS A 102 4.86 3.65 3.47
N ASP A 103 4.47 3.36 4.71
CA ASP A 103 4.60 4.27 5.85
C ASP A 103 6.07 4.63 6.14
N LYS A 104 6.96 3.62 6.14
CA LYS A 104 8.40 3.83 6.34
C LYS A 104 9.00 4.71 5.24
N LEU A 105 8.65 4.43 3.98
CA LEU A 105 9.09 5.24 2.85
C LEU A 105 8.56 6.68 2.95
N TYR A 106 7.27 6.85 3.23
CA TYR A 106 6.63 8.15 3.43
C TYR A 106 7.34 8.96 4.52
N LYS A 107 7.51 8.39 5.72
CA LYS A 107 8.18 9.05 6.85
C LYS A 107 9.59 9.51 6.48
N ALA A 108 10.34 8.67 5.76
CA ALA A 108 11.68 9.02 5.32
C ALA A 108 11.69 10.16 4.28
N VAL A 109 10.82 10.10 3.27
CA VAL A 109 10.71 11.17 2.25
C VAL A 109 10.31 12.50 2.87
N ILE A 110 9.31 12.49 3.76
CA ILE A 110 8.84 13.72 4.42
C ILE A 110 9.92 14.31 5.30
N LYS A 111 10.63 13.47 6.08
CA LYS A 111 11.73 13.92 6.94
C LYS A 111 12.85 14.58 6.11
N GLU A 112 13.23 13.98 4.99
CA GLU A 112 14.25 14.57 4.10
C GLU A 112 13.81 15.91 3.51
N ALA A 113 12.55 16.02 3.09
CA ALA A 113 12.00 17.27 2.58
C ALA A 113 11.93 18.37 3.65
N GLU A 114 11.59 18.01 4.89
CA GLU A 114 11.64 18.90 6.05
C GLU A 114 13.08 19.34 6.37
N GLU A 115 14.05 18.43 6.34
CA GLU A 115 15.46 18.73 6.54
C GLU A 115 16.04 19.62 5.45
N ALA A 116 15.56 19.47 4.20
CA ALA A 116 15.91 20.33 3.07
C ALA A 116 15.17 21.68 3.05
N GLY A 117 14.27 21.93 4.01
CA GLY A 117 13.48 23.18 4.08
C GLY A 117 12.37 23.29 3.02
N GLN A 118 12.02 22.18 2.38
CA GLN A 118 10.93 22.11 1.38
C GLN A 118 9.55 21.93 2.02
N LEU A 119 9.52 21.48 3.27
CA LEU A 119 8.30 21.32 4.08
C LEU A 119 8.47 21.99 5.44
N LEU A 120 7.34 22.48 5.98
CA LEU A 120 7.26 22.96 7.34
C LEU A 120 7.42 21.80 8.32
N LYS A 121 8.30 21.97 9.30
CA LYS A 121 8.41 21.06 10.43
C LYS A 121 7.29 21.36 11.43
N PRO A 122 6.73 20.33 12.09
CA PRO A 122 5.94 20.56 13.28
C PRO A 122 6.78 21.31 14.32
N ASP A 123 6.10 22.10 15.15
CA ASP A 123 6.77 22.79 16.24
C ASP A 123 7.32 21.78 17.27
N LYS A 124 7.94 22.29 18.35
CA LYS A 124 8.53 21.44 19.39
C LYS A 124 7.52 20.55 20.12
N SER A 125 6.22 20.81 20.00
CA SER A 125 5.17 19.96 20.57
C SER A 125 4.87 18.72 19.71
N GLY A 126 5.35 18.69 18.47
CA GLY A 126 5.11 17.60 17.53
C GLY A 126 3.69 17.58 16.96
N VAL A 127 2.89 18.61 17.22
CA VAL A 127 1.51 18.69 16.74
C VAL A 127 1.49 18.87 15.23
N ILE A 128 0.78 17.97 14.54
CA ILE A 128 0.54 18.05 13.10
C ILE A 128 -0.76 18.83 12.88
N THR A 129 -0.60 20.11 12.54
CA THR A 129 -1.75 20.95 12.15
C THR A 129 -2.32 20.50 10.79
N PRO A 130 -3.57 20.88 10.45
CA PRO A 130 -4.14 20.61 9.13
C PRO A 130 -3.25 21.08 7.98
N GLU A 131 -2.62 22.25 8.11
CA GLU A 131 -1.75 22.83 7.07
C GLU A 131 -0.49 21.99 6.86
N ILE A 132 0.14 21.50 7.95
CA ILE A 132 1.30 20.60 7.86
C ILE A 132 0.89 19.29 7.21
N ARG A 133 -0.28 18.76 7.56
CA ARG A 133 -0.81 17.52 6.98
C ARG A 133 -1.02 17.67 5.47
N GLU A 134 -1.74 18.70 5.04
CA GLU A 134 -2.02 18.98 3.64
C GLU A 134 -0.73 19.21 2.83
N ALA A 135 0.25 19.90 3.40
CA ALA A 135 1.54 20.12 2.76
C ALA A 135 2.32 18.81 2.56
N ARG A 136 2.33 17.93 3.58
CA ARG A 136 2.97 16.61 3.50
C ARG A 136 2.27 15.70 2.49
N GLU A 137 0.95 15.66 2.50
CA GLU A 137 0.14 14.90 1.52
C GLU A 137 0.39 15.39 0.10
N SER A 138 0.38 16.71 -0.11
CA SER A 138 0.67 17.32 -1.41
C SER A 138 2.09 17.00 -1.90
N TYR A 139 3.08 17.03 -1.00
CA TYR A 139 4.45 16.67 -1.33
C TYR A 139 4.57 15.20 -1.72
N TRP A 140 3.98 14.30 -0.91
CA TRP A 140 3.96 12.88 -1.19
C TRP A 140 3.32 12.55 -2.54
N ASN A 141 2.19 13.18 -2.85
CA ASN A 141 1.52 12.99 -4.15
C ASN A 141 2.40 13.42 -5.33
N ARG A 142 3.11 14.54 -5.21
CA ARG A 142 4.07 14.98 -6.26
C ARG A 142 5.24 14.02 -6.39
N TYR A 143 5.82 13.60 -5.27
CA TYR A 143 6.93 12.65 -5.23
C TYR A 143 6.54 11.32 -5.92
N THR A 144 5.39 10.75 -5.56
CA THR A 144 4.86 9.53 -6.17
C THR A 144 4.59 9.71 -7.67
N LEU A 145 4.05 10.86 -8.10
CA LEU A 145 3.84 11.16 -9.52
C LEU A 145 5.16 11.21 -10.30
N GLU A 146 6.20 11.80 -9.72
CA GLU A 146 7.54 11.82 -10.35
C GLU A 146 8.14 10.43 -10.49
N LEU A 147 8.01 9.58 -9.46
CA LEU A 147 8.45 8.19 -9.54
C LEU A 147 7.71 7.44 -10.65
N LYS A 148 6.38 7.61 -10.76
CA LYS A 148 5.56 6.99 -11.79
C LYS A 148 5.98 7.44 -13.19
N ARG A 149 6.28 8.73 -13.40
CA ARG A 149 6.77 9.25 -14.69
C ARG A 149 8.13 8.68 -15.10
N LYS A 150 8.97 8.33 -14.13
CA LYS A 150 10.31 7.76 -14.34
C LYS A 150 10.32 6.22 -14.38
N ALA A 151 9.19 5.57 -14.10
CA ALA A 151 9.12 4.13 -13.96
C ALA A 151 9.00 3.45 -15.33
N ASN A 152 9.88 2.48 -15.59
CA ASN A 152 9.67 1.48 -16.62
C ASN A 152 8.95 0.29 -15.99
N VAL A 153 7.67 0.13 -16.33
CA VAL A 153 6.82 -0.93 -15.76
C VAL A 153 6.91 -2.17 -16.64
N LEU A 154 7.33 -3.28 -16.06
CA LEU A 154 7.26 -4.60 -16.67
C LEU A 154 6.02 -5.33 -16.15
N VAL A 155 5.16 -5.77 -17.05
CA VAL A 155 3.91 -6.47 -16.73
C VAL A 155 4.00 -7.90 -17.23
N ASP A 156 3.62 -8.86 -16.40
CA ASP A 156 3.55 -10.26 -16.78
C ASP A 156 2.49 -10.46 -17.89
N GLN A 157 2.78 -11.29 -18.88
CA GLN A 157 1.85 -11.57 -19.98
C GLN A 157 0.56 -12.21 -19.49
N ASP A 158 0.58 -12.96 -18.40
CA ASP A 158 -0.63 -13.56 -17.84
C ASP A 158 -1.53 -12.51 -17.19
N VAL A 159 -0.94 -11.48 -16.57
CA VAL A 159 -1.68 -10.27 -16.11
C VAL A 159 -2.28 -9.52 -17.30
N VAL A 160 -1.58 -9.43 -18.43
CA VAL A 160 -2.11 -8.80 -19.66
C VAL A 160 -3.35 -9.54 -20.17
N LYS A 161 -3.32 -10.88 -20.21
CA LYS A 161 -4.45 -11.73 -20.64
C LYS A 161 -5.64 -11.60 -19.70
N GLU A 162 -5.38 -11.63 -18.40
CA GLU A 162 -6.36 -11.46 -17.31
C GLU A 162 -7.12 -10.13 -17.41
N LEU A 163 -6.45 -9.05 -17.81
CA LEU A 163 -7.02 -7.71 -17.85
C LEU A 163 -7.80 -7.38 -19.12
N LYS A 164 -7.74 -8.22 -20.18
CA LYS A 164 -8.29 -7.93 -21.53
C LYS A 164 -8.02 -6.48 -21.99
N PHE A 165 -6.91 -5.90 -21.53
CA PHE A 165 -6.63 -4.48 -21.67
C PHE A 165 -5.96 -4.24 -23.02
N ASP A 166 -6.50 -3.32 -23.82
CA ASP A 166 -5.84 -2.92 -25.06
C ASP A 166 -4.66 -2.00 -24.71
N TRP A 167 -3.44 -2.49 -24.89
CA TRP A 167 -2.19 -1.83 -24.48
C TRP A 167 -1.72 -0.74 -25.43
N ASN A 168 -2.60 -0.23 -26.30
CA ASN A 168 -2.32 0.86 -27.25
C ASN A 168 -2.16 2.24 -26.58
N PHE A 169 -1.32 2.32 -25.56
CA PHE A 169 -0.95 3.56 -24.86
C PHE A 169 0.57 3.79 -24.91
N GLN A 170 1.17 3.70 -26.09
CA GLN A 170 2.43 4.38 -26.42
C GLN A 170 2.49 4.73 -27.91
N ARG A 171 2.04 5.95 -28.24
CA ARG A 171 2.66 6.81 -29.27
C ARG A 171 2.61 8.25 -28.80
#